data_AF-A0A1U7X215-F1
#
_entry.id   AF-A0A1U7X215-F1
#
_cell.length_a   1.000
_cell.length_b   1.000
_cell.length_c   1.000
_cell.angle_alpha   90.00
_cell.angle_beta   90.00
_cell.angle_gamma   90.00
#
_symmetry.space_group_name_H-M   'P 1'
#
loop_
_entity.id
_entity.type
_entity.pdbx_description
1 polymer ?
#
loop_
_entity_poly.entity_id
_entity_poly.type
_entity_poly.pdbx_seq_one_letter_code
_entity_poly.pdbx_strand_id
1 'polypeptide(L)'
;MANNFSILALVYYKKRRKDGRLYKCSDEDTTNKIAEIEEIEAQQNENGNEPVDAFASVMGPEHSGCLRLYGRGVTRTSLRRKVGCFKSSSNTTNYLQKMVEKIQRMEEKIEEQKATIRQEVIVDILARLQRSGIDIDANFILAALGDNSPGEASSAQQITLQPIRRPSIDRNKEGQLIPGASIADESSDKDLT
;
A
#
# COMPACT_ATOMS: atom_id res chain seq x y z
N MET A 1 46.14 -12.64 -12.82
CA MET A 1 44.83 -13.18 -12.38
C MET A 1 44.75 -13.02 -10.87
N ALA A 2 44.12 -11.94 -10.40
CA ALA A 2 44.16 -11.56 -8.98
C ALA A 2 42.81 -11.88 -8.30
N ASN A 3 42.80 -12.99 -7.58
CA ASN A 3 42.12 -13.23 -6.30
C ASN A 3 40.72 -12.61 -6.06
N ASN A 4 39.69 -13.16 -6.71
CA ASN A 4 38.29 -12.97 -6.27
C ASN A 4 38.04 -13.53 -4.85
N PHE A 5 38.83 -14.54 -4.43
CA PHE A 5 38.84 -15.05 -3.05
C PHE A 5 39.27 -14.00 -2.01
N SER A 6 40.08 -13.02 -2.40
CA SER A 6 40.56 -11.99 -1.46
C SER A 6 39.48 -10.98 -1.12
N ILE A 7 38.56 -10.65 -2.04
CA ILE A 7 37.57 -9.59 -1.83
C ILE A 7 36.47 -10.06 -0.88
N LEU A 8 35.96 -11.27 -1.07
CA LEU A 8 34.97 -11.89 -0.17
C LEU A 8 35.55 -12.07 1.24
N ALA A 9 36.80 -12.54 1.34
CA ALA A 9 37.51 -12.63 2.62
C ALA A 9 37.68 -11.25 3.30
N LEU A 10 37.96 -10.19 2.54
CA LEU A 10 38.15 -8.84 3.07
C LEU A 10 36.83 -8.20 3.55
N VAL A 11 35.72 -8.47 2.85
CA VAL A 11 34.37 -8.01 3.25
C VAL A 11 33.89 -8.74 4.49
N TYR A 12 34.08 -10.06 4.56
CA TYR A 12 33.78 -10.86 5.75
C TYR A 12 34.62 -10.42 6.95
N TYR A 13 35.92 -10.18 6.74
CA TYR A 13 36.84 -9.73 7.79
C TYR A 13 36.56 -8.31 8.29
N LYS A 14 36.12 -7.38 7.42
CA LYS A 14 35.78 -6.00 7.81
C LYS A 14 34.39 -5.85 8.46
N LYS A 15 33.50 -6.81 8.32
CA LYS A 15 32.15 -6.76 8.92
C LYS A 15 32.16 -7.30 10.36
N ARG A 16 33.05 -6.78 11.21
CA ARG A 16 33.01 -7.07 12.66
C ARG A 16 31.96 -6.19 13.34
N ARG A 17 31.08 -6.82 14.12
CA ARG A 17 30.17 -6.11 15.04
C ARG A 17 30.94 -5.76 16.32
N LYS A 18 30.39 -4.86 17.13
CA LYS A 18 30.87 -4.62 18.50
C LYS A 18 30.92 -5.95 19.27
N ASP A 19 31.90 -6.10 20.15
CA ASP A 19 32.07 -7.29 20.97
C ASP A 19 30.75 -7.68 21.67
N GLY A 20 30.45 -9.00 21.68
CA GLY A 20 29.20 -9.53 22.22
C GLY A 20 27.97 -9.48 21.29
N ARG A 21 28.09 -8.97 20.06
CA ARG A 21 27.02 -9.07 19.04
C ARG A 21 27.38 -10.07 17.95
N LEU A 22 26.86 -11.29 18.06
CA LEU A 22 26.91 -12.27 16.96
C LEU A 22 25.81 -11.97 15.92
N TYR A 23 26.11 -12.21 14.65
CA TYR A 23 25.05 -12.34 13.66
C TYR A 23 24.24 -13.61 13.97
N LYS A 24 22.92 -13.54 13.80
CA LYS A 24 22.15 -14.78 13.68
C LYS A 24 22.65 -15.52 12.43
N CYS A 25 22.84 -16.83 12.54
CA CYS A 25 23.02 -17.68 11.35
C CYS A 25 21.85 -17.44 10.39
N SER A 26 22.10 -17.54 9.09
CA SER A 26 21.01 -17.56 8.11
C SER A 26 20.07 -18.73 8.41
N ASP A 27 18.78 -18.54 8.18
CA ASP A 27 17.83 -19.65 8.19
C ASP A 27 18.02 -20.50 6.93
N GLU A 28 17.55 -21.76 7.02
CA GLU A 28 17.63 -22.73 5.93
C GLU A 28 16.94 -22.22 4.66
N ASP A 29 15.80 -21.52 4.81
CA ASP A 29 15.04 -20.95 3.71
C ASP A 29 15.85 -19.89 2.93
N THR A 30 16.51 -18.96 3.63
CA THR A 30 17.36 -17.96 3.00
C THR A 30 18.55 -18.61 2.32
N THR A 31 19.18 -19.60 2.97
CA THR A 31 20.31 -20.32 2.37
C THR A 31 19.90 -21.04 1.09
N ASN A 32 18.75 -21.72 1.08
CA ASN A 32 18.24 -22.41 -0.10
C ASN A 32 17.88 -21.43 -1.23
N LYS A 33 17.22 -20.31 -0.92
CA LYS A 33 16.89 -19.28 -1.92
C LYS A 33 18.11 -18.63 -2.54
N ILE A 34 19.19 -18.44 -1.77
CA ILE A 34 20.45 -17.92 -2.31
C ILE A 34 21.06 -18.93 -3.28
N ALA A 35 21.11 -20.21 -2.90
CA ALA A 35 21.63 -21.26 -3.76
C ALA A 35 20.83 -21.38 -5.07
N GLU A 36 19.51 -21.28 -5.01
CA GLU A 36 18.64 -21.31 -6.18
C GLU A 36 18.89 -20.13 -7.13
N ILE A 37 19.07 -18.92 -6.59
CA ILE A 37 19.43 -17.74 -7.40
C ILE A 37 20.79 -17.95 -8.08
N GLU A 38 21.80 -18.46 -7.35
CA GLU A 38 23.13 -18.72 -7.89
C GLU A 38 23.10 -19.77 -9.03
N GLU A 39 22.28 -20.80 -8.91
CA GLU A 39 22.09 -21.81 -9.95
C GLU A 39 21.48 -21.22 -11.23
N ILE A 40 20.42 -20.42 -11.09
CA ILE A 40 19.75 -19.77 -12.23
C ILE A 40 20.71 -18.79 -12.94
N GLU A 41 21.51 -18.04 -12.20
CA GLU A 41 22.51 -17.13 -12.78
C GLU A 41 23.64 -17.90 -13.51
N ALA A 42 24.09 -19.03 -12.96
CA ALA A 42 25.10 -19.88 -13.59
C ALA A 42 24.61 -20.43 -14.94
N GLN A 43 23.39 -20.97 -14.98
CA GLN A 43 22.80 -21.54 -16.20
C GLN A 43 22.59 -20.50 -17.31
N GLN A 44 22.31 -19.24 -16.96
CA GLN A 44 22.16 -18.17 -17.96
C GLN A 44 23.48 -17.80 -18.64
N ASN A 45 24.59 -17.82 -17.89
CA ASN A 45 25.91 -17.52 -18.44
C ASN A 45 26.39 -18.60 -19.44
N GLU A 46 25.89 -19.83 -19.31
CA GLU A 46 26.26 -20.95 -20.19
C GLU A 46 25.40 -21.03 -21.45
N ASN A 47 24.09 -20.77 -21.35
CA ASN A 47 23.15 -21.10 -22.42
C ASN A 47 22.87 -19.97 -23.42
N GLY A 48 23.43 -18.76 -23.24
CA GLY A 48 23.28 -17.65 -24.20
C GLY A 48 21.83 -17.20 -24.47
N ASN A 49 20.89 -17.58 -23.61
CA ASN A 49 19.48 -17.25 -23.70
C ASN A 49 19.19 -15.80 -23.26
N GLU A 50 17.96 -15.34 -23.46
CA GLU A 50 17.50 -14.05 -22.93
C GLU A 50 17.73 -13.99 -21.41
N PRO A 51 18.25 -12.86 -20.87
CA PRO A 51 18.53 -12.75 -19.44
C PRO A 51 17.24 -12.85 -18.64
N VAL A 52 17.17 -13.82 -17.73
CA VAL A 52 16.04 -14.03 -16.82
C VAL A 52 16.36 -13.40 -15.46
N ASP A 53 15.41 -12.68 -14.86
CA ASP A 53 15.57 -12.14 -13.50
C ASP A 53 15.53 -13.29 -12.48
N ALA A 54 16.71 -13.78 -12.10
CA ALA A 54 16.88 -14.92 -11.20
C ALA A 54 16.15 -14.73 -9.87
N PHE A 55 16.12 -13.50 -9.34
CA PHE A 55 15.40 -13.27 -8.09
C PHE A 55 13.89 -13.30 -8.29
N ALA A 56 13.37 -12.72 -9.38
CA ALA A 56 11.93 -12.78 -9.64
C ALA A 56 11.46 -14.21 -9.86
N SER A 57 12.32 -15.10 -10.37
CA SER A 57 12.03 -16.53 -10.46
C SER A 57 11.87 -17.18 -9.09
N VAL A 58 12.76 -16.88 -8.14
CA VAL A 58 12.75 -17.50 -6.80
C VAL A 58 11.73 -16.86 -5.85
N MET A 59 11.59 -15.53 -5.88
CA MET A 59 10.79 -14.76 -4.93
C MET A 59 9.43 -14.32 -5.50
N GLY A 60 9.21 -14.59 -6.79
CA GLY A 60 8.01 -14.21 -7.51
C GLY A 60 8.04 -12.78 -8.05
N PRO A 61 7.02 -12.43 -8.86
CA PRO A 61 6.88 -11.10 -9.42
C PRO A 61 6.62 -10.04 -8.34
N GLU A 62 7.11 -8.84 -8.60
CA GLU A 62 6.86 -7.64 -7.78
C GLU A 62 5.36 -7.34 -7.67
N HIS A 63 4.87 -7.08 -6.45
CA HIS A 63 3.49 -6.67 -6.22
C HIS A 63 3.18 -5.31 -6.87
N SER A 64 1.96 -5.16 -7.38
CA SER A 64 1.51 -3.89 -7.95
C SER A 64 1.60 -2.76 -6.92
N GLY A 65 2.20 -1.64 -7.31
CA GLY A 65 2.41 -0.47 -6.43
C GLY A 65 3.59 -0.60 -5.46
N CYS A 66 4.29 -1.74 -5.43
CA CYS A 66 5.54 -1.90 -4.69
C CYS A 66 6.74 -1.83 -5.64
N LEU A 67 7.88 -1.38 -5.11
CA LEU A 67 9.12 -1.31 -5.85
C LEU A 67 10.29 -1.84 -5.01
N ARG A 68 10.91 -2.89 -5.52
CA ARG A 68 12.03 -3.56 -4.88
C ARG A 68 13.28 -2.80 -5.24
N LEU A 69 13.97 -2.34 -4.22
CA LEU A 69 15.15 -1.50 -4.35
C LEU A 69 16.36 -2.28 -3.87
N TYR A 70 17.44 -2.17 -4.63
CA TYR A 70 18.69 -2.85 -4.38
C TYR A 70 19.73 -1.88 -3.82
N GLY A 71 20.58 -2.34 -2.91
CA GLY A 71 21.73 -1.58 -2.42
C GLY A 71 21.42 -0.62 -1.25
N ARG A 72 22.33 0.34 -1.03
CA ARG A 72 22.33 1.21 0.16
C ARG A 72 21.38 2.39 0.00
N GLY A 73 20.20 2.26 0.60
CA GLY A 73 19.25 3.36 0.81
C GLY A 73 18.55 3.84 -0.47
N VAL A 74 17.37 4.42 -0.26
CA VAL A 74 16.56 4.96 -1.36
C VAL A 74 16.92 6.44 -1.54
N THR A 75 17.41 6.80 -2.72
CA THR A 75 17.54 8.21 -3.11
C THR A 75 16.39 8.56 -4.04
N ARG A 76 15.97 9.84 -4.06
CA ARG A 76 14.91 10.31 -4.99
C ARG A 76 15.24 9.97 -6.45
N THR A 77 16.52 9.90 -6.82
CA THR A 77 16.98 9.52 -8.16
C THR A 77 16.84 8.02 -8.45
N SER A 78 17.15 7.15 -7.48
CA SER A 78 16.93 5.69 -7.60
C SER A 78 15.46 5.35 -7.83
N LEU A 79 14.55 6.06 -7.16
CA LEU A 79 13.10 5.87 -7.34
C LEU A 79 12.66 6.33 -8.74
N ARG A 80 13.06 7.54 -9.17
CA ARG A 80 12.65 8.10 -10.47
C ARG A 80 13.15 7.29 -11.67
N ARG A 81 14.33 6.68 -11.60
CA ARG A 81 14.86 5.84 -12.70
C ARG A 81 13.97 4.63 -12.99
N LYS A 82 13.31 4.06 -11.99
CA LYS A 82 12.47 2.86 -12.12
C LYS A 82 11.00 3.17 -12.47
N VAL A 83 10.57 4.43 -12.33
CA VAL A 83 9.21 4.90 -12.69
C VAL A 83 8.94 4.87 -14.20
N GLY A 84 9.98 4.77 -15.04
CA GLY A 84 9.84 4.76 -16.51
C GLY A 84 9.39 3.45 -17.16
N CYS A 85 9.20 2.35 -16.41
CA CYS A 85 8.83 1.04 -16.98
C CYS A 85 7.42 0.58 -16.61
N PHE A 86 6.57 1.47 -16.07
CA PHE A 86 5.15 1.18 -15.97
C PHE A 86 4.54 1.38 -17.34
N LYS A 87 4.59 0.35 -18.19
CA LYS A 87 3.62 0.22 -19.27
C LYS A 87 2.26 0.24 -18.58
N SER A 88 1.53 1.34 -18.70
CA SER A 88 0.17 1.48 -18.16
C SER A 88 -0.61 0.27 -18.62
N SER A 89 -0.76 -0.69 -17.70
CA SER A 89 -1.29 -1.98 -18.05
C SER A 89 -2.78 -1.77 -18.29
N SER A 90 -3.22 -2.07 -19.52
CA SER A 90 -4.59 -1.93 -19.99
C SER A 90 -5.61 -2.76 -19.18
N ASN A 91 -5.14 -3.56 -18.22
CA ASN A 91 -5.96 -4.32 -17.28
C ASN A 91 -6.58 -3.47 -16.14
N THR A 92 -6.24 -2.18 -16.03
CA THR A 92 -6.85 -1.27 -15.04
C THR A 92 -8.38 -1.20 -15.24
N THR A 93 -8.84 -1.12 -16.48
CA THR A 93 -10.26 -1.09 -16.84
C THR A 93 -10.99 -2.38 -16.44
N ASN A 94 -10.37 -3.54 -16.69
CA ASN A 94 -10.94 -4.85 -16.32
C ASN A 94 -11.07 -5.01 -14.80
N TYR A 95 -10.10 -4.52 -14.03
CA TYR A 95 -10.14 -4.56 -12.57
C TYR A 95 -11.24 -3.65 -12.02
N LEU A 96 -11.35 -2.42 -12.52
CA LEU A 96 -12.40 -1.48 -12.13
C LEU A 96 -13.80 -2.05 -12.43
N GLN A 97 -13.99 -2.61 -13.63
CA GLN A 97 -15.26 -3.22 -14.01
C GLN A 97 -15.64 -4.40 -13.10
N LYS A 98 -14.68 -5.26 -12.77
CA LYS A 98 -14.90 -6.37 -11.81
C LYS A 98 -15.29 -5.88 -10.41
N MET A 99 -14.77 -4.75 -9.96
CA MET A 99 -15.18 -4.17 -8.68
C MET A 99 -16.59 -3.60 -8.74
N VAL A 100 -16.96 -2.89 -9.82
CA VAL A 100 -18.32 -2.35 -10.01
C VAL A 100 -19.34 -3.47 -10.05
N GLU A 101 -19.09 -4.55 -10.80
CA GLU A 101 -19.96 -5.72 -10.85
C GLU A 101 -20.12 -6.39 -9.47
N LYS A 102 -19.04 -6.45 -8.68
CA LYS A 102 -19.10 -7.00 -7.32
C LYS A 102 -19.93 -6.12 -6.39
N ILE A 103 -19.84 -4.80 -6.51
CA ILE A 103 -20.66 -3.84 -5.76
C ILE A 103 -22.13 -4.03 -6.12
N GLN A 104 -22.46 -4.04 -7.41
CA GLN A 104 -23.84 -4.22 -7.89
C GLN A 104 -24.47 -5.52 -7.36
N ARG A 105 -23.72 -6.62 -7.38
CA ARG A 105 -24.18 -7.91 -6.85
C ARG A 105 -24.44 -7.87 -5.34
N MET A 106 -23.66 -7.08 -4.59
CA MET A 106 -23.88 -6.93 -3.15
C MET A 106 -25.10 -6.05 -2.87
N GLU A 107 -25.31 -4.98 -3.64
CA GLU A 107 -26.47 -4.10 -3.52
C GLU A 107 -27.79 -4.85 -3.77
N GLU A 108 -27.83 -5.69 -4.81
CA GLU A 108 -29.00 -6.52 -5.11
C GLU A 108 -29.35 -7.46 -3.95
N LYS A 109 -28.34 -8.12 -3.35
CA LYS A 109 -28.54 -8.97 -2.18
C LYS A 109 -29.04 -8.21 -0.94
N ILE A 110 -28.58 -6.97 -0.76
CA ILE A 110 -29.03 -6.11 0.34
C ILE A 110 -30.50 -5.73 0.15
N GLU A 111 -30.91 -5.39 -1.07
CA GLU A 111 -32.30 -5.01 -1.35
C GLU A 111 -33.26 -6.21 -1.20
N GLU A 112 -32.84 -7.41 -1.60
CA GLU A 112 -33.60 -8.65 -1.37
C GLU A 112 -33.75 -8.97 0.13
N GLN A 113 -32.65 -8.87 0.90
CA GLN A 113 -32.69 -9.06 2.35
C GLN A 113 -33.59 -8.02 3.04
N LYS A 114 -33.56 -6.77 2.57
CA LYS A 114 -34.41 -5.69 3.10
C LYS A 114 -35.89 -5.98 2.87
N ALA A 115 -36.28 -6.53 1.73
CA ALA A 115 -37.65 -6.97 1.48
C ALA A 115 -38.06 -8.12 2.43
N THR A 116 -37.17 -9.09 2.63
CA THR A 116 -37.41 -10.23 3.53
C THR A 116 -37.60 -9.79 4.98
N ILE A 117 -36.71 -8.92 5.48
CA ILE A 117 -36.79 -8.37 6.84
C ILE A 117 -38.10 -7.58 7.02
N ARG A 118 -38.49 -6.77 6.02
CA ARG A 118 -39.77 -6.04 6.06
C ARG A 118 -40.95 -6.99 6.19
N GLN A 119 -40.96 -8.08 5.42
CA GLN A 119 -42.02 -9.07 5.49
C GLN A 119 -42.05 -9.78 6.85
N GLU A 120 -40.89 -10.16 7.40
CA GLU A 120 -40.79 -10.80 8.71
C GLU A 120 -41.32 -9.90 9.83
N VAL A 121 -40.94 -8.62 9.82
CA VAL A 121 -41.44 -7.63 10.80
C VAL A 121 -42.96 -7.46 10.70
N ILE A 122 -43.51 -7.42 9.48
CA ILE A 122 -44.98 -7.32 9.28
C ILE A 122 -45.68 -8.54 9.87
N VAL A 123 -45.16 -9.74 9.62
CA VAL A 123 -45.73 -10.99 10.14
C VAL A 123 -45.67 -11.04 11.66
N ASP A 124 -44.56 -10.62 12.29
CA ASP A 124 -44.45 -10.56 13.75
C ASP A 124 -45.45 -9.58 14.37
N ILE A 125 -45.57 -8.37 13.80
CA ILE A 125 -46.53 -7.36 14.28
C ILE A 125 -47.96 -7.88 14.17
N LEU A 126 -48.32 -8.50 13.04
CA LEU A 126 -49.66 -9.06 12.83
C LEU A 126 -49.98 -10.14 13.88
N ALA A 127 -49.05 -11.06 14.13
CA ALA A 127 -49.21 -12.11 15.13
C ALA A 127 -49.40 -11.54 16.55
N ARG A 128 -48.69 -10.46 16.89
CA ARG A 128 -48.81 -9.78 18.20
C ARG A 128 -50.15 -9.05 18.35
N LEU A 129 -50.65 -8.44 17.29
CA LEU A 129 -51.96 -7.75 17.29
C LEU A 129 -53.11 -8.74 17.41
N GLN A 130 -53.07 -9.85 16.66
CA GLN A 130 -54.07 -10.92 16.75
C GLN A 130 -54.15 -11.51 18.17
N ARG A 131 -52.99 -11.77 18.80
CA ARG A 131 -52.93 -12.22 20.20
C ARG A 131 -53.51 -11.20 21.20
N SER A 132 -53.52 -9.93 20.83
CA SER A 132 -54.06 -8.83 21.65
C SER A 132 -55.55 -8.59 21.39
N GLY A 133 -56.20 -9.39 20.53
CA GLY A 133 -57.62 -9.25 20.18
C GLY A 133 -57.92 -8.13 19.19
N ILE A 134 -56.88 -7.59 18.52
CA ILE A 134 -56.99 -6.54 17.52
C ILE A 134 -56.84 -7.17 16.14
N ASP A 135 -57.93 -7.23 15.37
CA ASP A 135 -57.92 -7.72 13.99
C ASP A 135 -57.72 -6.54 13.02
N ILE A 136 -56.51 -6.44 12.47
CA ILE A 136 -56.12 -5.39 11.51
C ILE A 136 -55.71 -6.06 10.21
N ASP A 137 -56.18 -5.51 9.08
CA ASP A 137 -55.83 -5.98 7.75
C ASP A 137 -54.33 -5.78 7.45
N ALA A 138 -53.69 -6.81 6.88
CA ALA A 138 -52.28 -6.80 6.53
C ALA A 138 -51.96 -5.68 5.51
N ASN A 139 -52.90 -5.34 4.61
CA ASN A 139 -52.69 -4.28 3.63
C ASN A 139 -52.57 -2.90 4.29
N PHE A 140 -53.25 -2.67 5.41
CA PHE A 140 -53.17 -1.41 6.16
C PHE A 140 -51.78 -1.22 6.79
N ILE A 141 -51.21 -2.28 7.35
CA ILE A 141 -49.85 -2.28 7.93
C ILE A 141 -48.81 -2.11 6.82
N LEU A 142 -49.01 -2.78 5.69
CA LEU A 142 -48.11 -2.69 4.53
C LEU A 142 -48.06 -1.27 3.96
N ALA A 143 -49.21 -0.58 3.88
CA ALA A 143 -49.28 0.82 3.47
C ALA A 143 -48.56 1.75 4.47
N ALA A 144 -48.81 1.59 5.77
CA ALA A 144 -48.20 2.44 6.81
C ALA A 144 -46.67 2.29 6.93
N LEU A 145 -46.12 1.10 6.65
CA LEU A 145 -44.68 0.83 6.70
C LEU A 145 -43.98 1.02 5.34
N GLY A 146 -44.73 1.04 4.24
CA GLY A 146 -44.24 1.16 2.87
C GLY A 146 -43.75 2.56 2.50
N ASP A 147 -44.29 3.61 3.11
CA ASP A 147 -44.06 5.01 2.72
C ASP A 147 -42.78 5.64 3.29
N ASN A 148 -42.00 4.90 4.08
CA ASN A 148 -40.68 5.36 4.52
C ASN A 148 -39.66 5.14 3.40
N SER A 149 -39.79 5.93 2.33
CA SER A 149 -38.73 6.16 1.35
C SER A 149 -37.69 7.09 2.00
N PRO A 150 -36.44 6.64 2.24
CA PRO A 150 -35.34 7.56 2.49
C PRO A 150 -34.86 8.10 1.13
N GLY A 151 -35.76 8.75 0.40
CA GLY A 151 -35.48 9.34 -0.91
C GLY A 151 -34.90 10.76 -0.83
N GLU A 152 -34.97 11.40 0.33
CA GLU A 152 -34.60 12.83 0.47
C GLU A 152 -33.75 13.10 1.71
N ALA A 153 -32.55 12.52 1.75
CA ALA A 153 -31.44 13.08 2.54
C ALA A 153 -30.13 13.17 1.73
N SER A 154 -30.24 13.26 0.40
CA SER A 154 -29.11 13.51 -0.49
C SER A 154 -29.41 14.64 -1.48
N SER A 155 -29.95 15.75 -0.99
CA SER A 155 -30.05 17.00 -1.75
C SER A 155 -29.79 18.19 -0.83
N ALA A 156 -28.56 18.28 -0.31
CA ALA A 156 -27.96 19.53 0.15
C ALA A 156 -26.49 19.28 0.49
N GLN A 157 -25.67 19.12 -0.55
CA GLN A 157 -24.30 19.59 -0.61
C GLN A 157 -23.76 19.27 -2.00
N GLN A 158 -24.06 20.18 -2.93
CA GLN A 158 -23.11 20.43 -4.02
C GLN A 158 -21.79 20.80 -3.34
N ILE A 159 -20.92 19.82 -3.11
CA ILE A 159 -19.51 20.09 -2.86
C ILE A 159 -18.97 20.54 -4.22
N THR A 160 -19.07 21.85 -4.46
CA THR A 160 -18.20 22.51 -5.43
C THR A 160 -16.78 22.22 -4.95
N LEU A 161 -16.12 21.25 -5.59
CA LEU A 161 -14.71 20.96 -5.40
C LEU A 161 -13.90 22.16 -5.89
N GLN A 162 -13.81 23.19 -5.06
CA GLN A 162 -12.87 24.27 -5.26
C GLN A 162 -11.47 23.67 -5.12
N PRO A 163 -10.58 23.82 -6.13
CA PRO A 163 -9.20 23.41 -5.97
C PRO A 163 -8.60 24.18 -4.78
N ILE A 164 -7.95 23.44 -3.88
CA ILE A 164 -7.27 23.99 -2.71
C ILE A 164 -6.24 25.01 -3.19
N ARG A 165 -6.60 26.29 -3.21
CA ARG A 165 -5.65 27.38 -3.38
C ARG A 165 -4.88 27.50 -2.08
N ARG A 166 -3.73 26.84 -2.02
CA ARG A 166 -2.71 27.14 -1.00
C ARG A 166 -2.31 28.60 -1.17
N PRO A 167 -2.43 29.46 -0.15
CA PRO A 167 -1.72 30.73 -0.16
C PRO A 167 -0.22 30.41 -0.10
N SER A 168 0.52 30.72 -1.17
CA SER A 168 1.97 30.77 -1.08
C SER A 168 2.32 31.95 -0.16
N ILE A 169 2.75 31.64 1.06
CA ILE A 169 3.55 32.58 1.84
C ILE A 169 4.95 32.50 1.25
N ASP A 170 5.14 33.21 0.13
CA ASP A 170 6.44 33.75 -0.22
C ASP A 170 6.53 35.09 0.51
N ARG A 171 7.20 35.09 1.68
CA ARG A 171 7.68 36.32 2.31
C ARG A 171 9.20 36.31 2.30
N ASN A 172 9.74 37.10 1.39
CA ASN A 172 11.09 37.62 1.40
C ASN A 172 11.24 38.73 2.46
N LYS A 173 12.10 38.50 3.45
CA LYS A 173 12.84 39.53 4.21
C LYS A 173 14.14 38.84 4.63
N GLU A 174 15.25 39.03 3.92
CA GLU A 174 16.24 40.06 4.22
C GLU A 174 16.36 40.39 5.71
N GLY A 175 17.50 40.01 6.27
CA GLY A 175 18.19 40.72 7.34
C GLY A 175 17.47 40.85 8.68
N GLN A 176 17.69 39.89 9.57
CA GLN A 176 17.69 40.22 11.00
C GLN A 176 18.84 39.51 11.70
N LEU A 177 19.92 40.28 11.85
CA LEU A 177 21.04 40.06 12.77
C LEU A 177 20.49 39.73 14.15
N ILE A 178 20.90 38.61 14.71
CA ILE A 178 20.80 38.34 16.15
C ILE A 178 22.00 39.04 16.81
N PRO A 179 21.80 40.09 17.63
CA PRO A 179 22.88 40.65 18.42
C PRO A 179 23.11 39.75 19.65
N GLY A 180 24.33 39.26 19.81
CA GLY A 180 24.82 38.77 21.10
C GLY A 180 24.73 37.26 21.31
N ALA A 181 25.59 36.51 20.64
CA ALA A 181 26.22 35.33 21.22
C ALA A 181 27.60 35.15 20.57
N SER A 182 28.61 35.77 21.16
CA SER A 182 30.00 35.46 20.91
C SER A 182 30.27 34.01 21.32
N ILE A 183 30.49 33.14 20.35
CA ILE A 183 31.28 31.94 20.57
C ILE A 183 32.46 32.02 19.60
N ALA A 184 33.64 32.14 20.21
CA ALA A 184 34.90 32.34 19.53
C ALA A 184 35.17 31.20 18.54
N ASP A 185 35.66 31.61 17.39
CA ASP A 185 36.45 30.83 16.46
C ASP A 185 37.75 30.40 17.14
N GLU A 186 38.01 29.09 17.19
CA GLU A 186 39.39 28.62 17.27
C GLU A 186 39.51 27.31 16.49
N SER A 187 39.70 27.49 15.18
CA SER A 187 40.44 26.58 14.32
C SER A 187 41.78 26.19 14.97
N SER A 188 42.01 24.89 15.16
CA SER A 188 43.38 24.38 15.23
C SER A 188 43.53 23.17 14.33
N ASP A 189 44.04 23.43 13.13
CA ASP A 189 44.79 22.44 12.36
C ASP A 189 46.02 22.02 13.17
N LYS A 190 46.16 20.72 13.37
CA LYS A 190 47.40 20.09 13.83
C LYS A 190 47.67 18.94 12.88
N ASP A 191 48.52 19.21 11.90
CA ASP A 191 49.29 18.21 11.18
C ASP A 191 49.91 17.23 12.19
N LEU A 192 49.77 15.93 11.92
CA LEU A 192 50.65 14.93 12.50
C LEU A 192 51.22 14.06 11.39
N THR A 193 52.54 14.19 11.28
CA THR A 193 53.50 13.51 10.44
C THR A 193 53.46 12.00 10.60
#